data_AF-A0A7H0LJ32-F1
#
_entry.id   AF-A0A7H0LJ32-F1
#
_cell.length_a   1.000
_cell.length_b   1.000
_cell.length_c   1.000
_cell.angle_alpha   90.00
_cell.angle_beta   90.00
_cell.angle_gamma   90.00
#
_symmetry.space_group_name_H-M   'P 1'
#
loop_
_entity.id
_entity.type
_entity.pdbx_description
1 polymer ?
#
loop_
_entity_poly.entity_id
_entity_poly.type
_entity_poly.pdbx_seq_one_letter_code
_entity_poly.pdbx_strand_id
1 'polypeptide(L)'
;MTTGKQTTEASPILVLGANGKTGSRVASRLWDAGYPVRIGSRSATPAFDWDDRSTWAAALEGVSAVYAAYQPDICVPGAVETVTAFYDAAEKAGVTNIVFLSGRGEPEAVDAERVLQATSLDWTIIRASWFFQNFSEIFFLDEILAGAVTLPDSLSPEPFVDAEDIADIAVEALTTTRHRGQLYEVTGPEAISFADAIAQIARGRGREIGYHSVPMAAYKQGLIEAELPPEIIELVVYLFSTVLDGRNLPVADGVQRALGRAPGNFADYVARTAATGVWEAK
;
A
#
# COMPACT_ATOMS: atom_id res chain seq x y z
N MET A 1 21.14 29.43 39.35
CA MET A 1 20.74 29.59 37.93
C MET A 1 21.16 28.33 37.22
N THR A 2 20.24 27.41 37.01
CA THR A 2 20.49 26.14 36.34
C THR A 2 19.65 26.17 35.07
N THR A 3 20.29 26.55 33.96
CA THR A 3 19.69 26.59 32.63
C THR A 3 19.41 25.16 32.20
N GLY A 4 18.15 24.74 32.30
CA GLY A 4 17.68 23.51 31.68
C GLY A 4 17.83 23.63 30.16
N LYS A 5 18.65 22.78 29.56
CA LYS A 5 18.60 22.53 28.12
C LYS A 5 17.19 22.01 27.81
N GLN A 6 16.38 22.80 27.12
CA GLN A 6 15.25 22.27 26.38
C GLN A 6 15.83 21.31 25.33
N THR A 7 15.66 20.02 25.57
CA THR A 7 15.70 19.04 24.49
C THR A 7 14.52 19.36 23.59
N THR A 8 14.78 19.93 22.41
CA THR A 8 13.82 19.91 21.30
C THR A 8 13.51 18.44 21.03
N GLU A 9 12.39 17.94 21.53
CA GLU A 9 11.86 16.65 21.12
C GLU A 9 11.69 16.70 19.60
N ALA A 10 12.24 15.70 18.91
CA ALA A 10 12.11 15.62 17.46
C ALA A 10 10.62 15.50 17.09
N SER A 11 10.15 16.32 16.15
CA SER A 11 8.77 16.30 15.69
C SER A 11 8.41 14.93 15.09
N PRO A 12 7.29 14.30 15.52
CA PRO A 12 6.93 12.97 15.08
C PRO A 12 6.61 12.90 13.58
N ILE A 13 6.81 11.70 13.01
CA ILE A 13 6.33 11.32 11.68
C ILE A 13 4.94 10.69 11.85
N LEU A 14 3.93 11.23 11.16
CA LEU A 14 2.59 10.66 11.16
C LEU A 14 2.50 9.53 10.13
N VAL A 15 2.11 8.34 10.55
CA VAL A 15 1.90 7.19 9.67
C VAL A 15 0.40 6.90 9.59
N LEU A 16 -0.23 7.30 8.50
CA LEU A 16 -1.62 7.00 8.22
C LEU A 16 -1.76 5.56 7.75
N GLY A 17 -2.80 4.86 8.19
CA GLY A 17 -2.99 3.45 7.86
C GLY A 17 -1.95 2.55 8.54
N ALA A 18 -1.45 2.94 9.72
CA ALA A 18 -0.43 2.22 10.47
C ALA A 18 -0.83 0.79 10.93
N ASN A 19 -2.11 0.41 10.82
CA ASN A 19 -2.57 -0.97 11.02
C ASN A 19 -2.70 -1.76 9.71
N GLY A 20 -2.47 -1.12 8.56
CA GLY A 20 -2.55 -1.73 7.23
C GLY A 20 -1.23 -2.34 6.79
N LYS A 21 -1.26 -2.99 5.61
CA LYS A 21 -0.13 -3.74 5.03
C LYS A 21 1.17 -2.94 5.00
N THR A 22 1.14 -1.71 4.49
CA THR A 22 2.35 -0.89 4.33
C THR A 22 2.60 0.01 5.52
N GLY A 23 1.57 0.64 6.09
CA GLY A 23 1.72 1.56 7.22
C GLY A 23 2.30 0.90 8.47
N SER A 24 1.92 -0.35 8.78
CA SER A 24 2.48 -1.09 9.92
C SER A 24 3.97 -1.34 9.77
N ARG A 25 4.40 -1.72 8.56
CA ARG A 25 5.80 -1.92 8.18
C ARG A 25 6.62 -0.63 8.28
N VAL A 26 6.06 0.48 7.82
CA VAL A 26 6.68 1.81 7.91
C VAL A 26 6.83 2.24 9.37
N ALA A 27 5.76 2.13 10.17
CA ALA A 27 5.79 2.48 11.59
C ALA A 27 6.83 1.66 12.37
N SER A 28 6.85 0.33 12.16
CA SER A 28 7.82 -0.56 12.81
C SER A 28 9.26 -0.15 12.51
N ARG A 29 9.60 0.01 11.23
CA ARG A 29 10.96 0.40 10.80
C ARG A 29 11.38 1.76 11.36
N LEU A 30 10.47 2.73 11.38
CA LEU A 30 10.74 4.06 11.96
C LEU A 30 11.02 3.99 13.46
N TRP A 31 10.23 3.19 14.20
CA TRP A 31 10.47 2.96 15.63
C TRP A 31 11.81 2.25 15.87
N ASP A 32 12.12 1.21 15.10
CA ASP A 32 13.38 0.46 15.21
C ASP A 32 14.60 1.36 14.93
N ALA A 33 14.43 2.34 14.04
CA ALA A 33 15.45 3.36 13.73
C ALA A 33 15.46 4.55 14.71
N GLY A 34 14.61 4.55 15.74
CA GLY A 34 14.58 5.57 16.79
C GLY A 34 13.88 6.87 16.42
N TYR A 35 13.10 6.91 15.34
CA TYR A 35 12.30 8.07 14.98
C TYR A 35 11.00 8.12 15.82
N PRO A 36 10.58 9.30 16.28
CA PRO A 36 9.27 9.45 16.90
C PRO A 36 8.18 9.26 15.84
N VAL A 37 7.24 8.34 16.11
CA VAL A 37 6.11 8.03 15.20
C VAL A 37 4.80 8.33 15.90
N ARG A 38 3.89 8.97 15.17
CA ARG A 38 2.47 9.09 15.52
C ARG A 38 1.65 8.18 14.62
N ILE A 39 0.82 7.35 15.21
CA ILE A 39 -0.08 6.43 14.50
C ILE A 39 -1.34 7.19 14.10
N GLY A 40 -1.64 7.21 12.80
CA GLY A 40 -2.90 7.71 12.26
C GLY A 40 -3.89 6.57 12.07
N SER A 41 -4.80 6.40 13.03
CA SER A 41 -5.93 5.47 12.93
C SER A 41 -7.13 5.96 13.73
N ARG A 42 -8.31 5.39 13.46
CA ARG A 42 -9.55 5.70 14.18
C ARG A 42 -9.48 5.38 15.68
N SER A 43 -8.61 4.44 16.07
CA SER A 43 -8.41 4.02 17.46
C SER A 43 -7.18 4.64 18.14
N ALA A 44 -6.39 5.44 17.42
CA ALA A 44 -5.22 6.12 17.96
C ALA A 44 -5.63 7.32 18.84
N THR A 45 -4.66 7.86 19.58
CA THR A 45 -4.82 9.12 20.33
C THR A 45 -3.63 10.02 20.02
N PRO A 46 -3.83 11.16 19.30
CA PRO A 46 -5.08 11.63 18.69
C PRO A 46 -5.59 10.69 17.58
N ALA A 47 -6.91 10.64 17.40
CA ALA A 47 -7.53 9.83 16.34
C ALA A 47 -7.33 10.47 14.96
N PHE A 48 -7.33 9.65 13.93
CA PHE A 48 -7.40 10.07 12.54
C PHE A 48 -8.43 9.24 11.78
N ASP A 49 -9.35 9.91 11.11
CA ASP A 49 -10.35 9.29 10.24
C ASP A 49 -10.44 10.07 8.92
N TRP A 50 -10.33 9.38 7.79
CA TRP A 50 -10.46 10.00 6.45
C TRP A 50 -11.85 10.61 6.25
N ASP A 51 -12.89 10.03 6.88
CA ASP A 51 -14.27 10.48 6.73
C ASP A 51 -14.67 11.56 7.74
N ASP A 52 -13.85 11.82 8.76
CA ASP A 52 -14.08 12.87 9.76
C ASP A 52 -12.93 13.88 9.81
N ARG A 53 -13.07 14.94 9.01
CA ARG A 53 -12.09 16.04 8.92
C ARG A 53 -11.85 16.76 10.25
N SER A 54 -12.75 16.66 11.23
CA SER A 54 -12.56 17.28 12.54
C SER A 54 -11.42 16.65 13.35
N THR A 55 -11.04 15.41 13.00
CA THR A 55 -9.95 14.67 13.66
C THR A 55 -8.56 15.09 13.18
N TRP A 56 -8.44 15.69 11.99
CA TRP A 56 -7.15 15.87 11.31
C TRP A 56 -6.23 16.85 12.01
N ALA A 57 -6.77 17.96 12.54
CA ALA A 57 -5.97 19.01 13.15
C ALA A 57 -5.15 18.48 14.35
N ALA A 58 -5.77 17.69 15.22
CA ALA A 58 -5.10 17.07 16.35
C ALA A 58 -4.06 16.03 15.90
N ALA A 59 -4.38 15.23 14.88
CA ALA A 59 -3.44 14.26 14.32
C ALA A 59 -2.18 14.91 13.73
N LEU A 60 -2.32 16.08 13.12
CA LEU A 60 -1.24 16.83 12.45
C LEU A 60 -0.41 17.73 13.40
N GLU A 61 -0.86 17.96 14.63
CA GLU A 61 -0.21 18.91 15.54
C GLU A 61 1.26 18.56 15.83
N GLY A 62 2.19 19.41 15.41
CA GLY A 62 3.63 19.23 15.63
C GLY A 62 4.29 18.13 14.78
N VAL A 63 3.58 17.57 13.80
CA VAL A 63 4.09 16.56 12.86
C VAL A 63 5.04 17.20 11.85
N SER A 64 6.17 16.55 11.57
CA SER A 64 7.15 17.02 10.58
C SER A 64 6.92 16.47 9.17
N ALA A 65 6.54 15.19 9.09
CA ALA A 65 6.32 14.47 7.85
C ALA A 65 5.17 13.45 7.97
N VAL A 66 4.54 13.12 6.86
CA VAL A 66 3.41 12.18 6.81
C VAL A 66 3.70 11.06 5.81
N TYR A 67 3.48 9.80 6.23
CA TYR A 67 3.22 8.70 5.32
C TYR A 67 1.71 8.57 5.11
N ALA A 68 1.26 8.68 3.87
CA ALA A 68 -0.15 8.62 3.50
C ALA A 68 -0.43 7.43 2.58
N ALA A 69 -1.30 6.53 3.04
CA ALA A 69 -1.96 5.52 2.23
C ALA A 69 -3.47 5.71 2.41
N TYR A 70 -4.17 6.04 1.33
CA TYR A 70 -5.61 6.29 1.37
C TYR A 70 -6.39 4.98 1.55
N GLN A 71 -7.49 5.03 2.29
CA GLN A 71 -8.40 3.90 2.54
C GLN A 71 -9.82 4.34 2.17
N PRO A 72 -10.66 3.46 1.57
CA PRO A 72 -10.39 2.05 1.20
C PRO A 72 -9.54 1.88 -0.05
N ASP A 73 -9.65 2.79 -1.03
CA ASP A 73 -8.85 2.80 -2.24
C ASP A 73 -8.92 4.19 -2.88
N ILE A 74 -7.88 4.68 -3.56
CA ILE A 74 -7.88 6.01 -4.18
C ILE A 74 -8.83 6.10 -5.39
N CYS A 75 -9.24 4.96 -5.94
CA CYS A 75 -10.22 4.88 -7.02
C CYS A 75 -11.67 5.12 -6.56
N VAL A 76 -11.95 5.18 -5.25
CA VAL A 76 -13.34 5.40 -4.81
C VAL A 76 -13.79 6.85 -5.05
N PRO A 77 -15.07 7.07 -5.41
CA PRO A 77 -15.60 8.41 -5.62
C PRO A 77 -15.35 9.34 -4.43
N GLY A 78 -14.82 10.54 -4.71
CA GLY A 78 -14.52 11.54 -3.69
C GLY A 78 -13.14 11.39 -3.01
N ALA A 79 -12.40 10.32 -3.27
CA ALA A 79 -11.08 10.10 -2.66
C ALA A 79 -10.08 11.22 -2.99
N VAL A 80 -10.02 11.66 -4.26
CA VAL A 80 -9.16 12.76 -4.70
C VAL A 80 -9.50 14.07 -3.96
N GLU A 81 -10.79 14.38 -3.77
CA GLU A 81 -11.20 15.56 -3.00
C GLU A 81 -10.74 15.45 -1.54
N THR A 82 -10.89 14.27 -0.94
CA THR A 82 -10.52 14.02 0.45
C THR A 82 -9.01 14.14 0.67
N VAL A 83 -8.17 13.54 -0.20
CA VAL A 83 -6.71 13.70 -0.08
C VAL A 83 -6.27 15.13 -0.37
N THR A 84 -6.93 15.84 -1.30
CA THR A 84 -6.69 17.28 -1.54
C THR A 84 -6.89 18.08 -0.26
N ALA A 85 -8.04 17.91 0.40
CA ALA A 85 -8.35 18.59 1.64
C ALA A 85 -7.36 18.23 2.77
N PHE A 86 -6.89 16.99 2.80
CA PHE A 86 -5.89 16.57 3.77
C PHE A 86 -4.52 17.22 3.52
N TYR A 87 -4.07 17.31 2.27
CA TYR A 87 -2.81 18.00 1.94
C TYR A 87 -2.85 19.47 2.33
N ASP A 88 -3.96 20.17 2.08
CA ASP A 88 -4.18 21.54 2.55
C ASP A 88 -4.12 21.66 4.07
N ALA A 89 -4.67 20.68 4.79
CA ALA A 89 -4.63 20.64 6.25
C ALA A 89 -3.21 20.39 6.77
N ALA A 90 -2.47 19.48 6.15
CA ALA A 90 -1.08 19.16 6.48
C ALA A 90 -0.17 20.37 6.28
N GLU A 91 -0.31 21.07 5.16
CA GLU A 91 0.42 22.31 4.86
C GLU A 91 0.14 23.40 5.91
N LYS A 92 -1.14 23.63 6.25
CA LYS A 92 -1.53 24.59 7.30
C LYS A 92 -1.02 24.21 8.69
N ALA A 93 -0.86 22.93 8.96
CA ALA A 93 -0.31 22.42 10.22
C ALA A 93 1.23 22.49 10.28
N GLY A 94 1.90 22.88 9.19
CA GLY A 94 3.35 23.01 9.13
C GLY A 94 4.08 21.70 8.82
N VAL A 95 3.38 20.68 8.30
CA VAL A 95 4.03 19.50 7.72
C VAL A 95 4.93 19.95 6.58
N THR A 96 6.11 19.35 6.49
CA THR A 96 7.10 19.72 5.47
C THR A 96 7.22 18.71 4.34
N ASN A 97 6.89 17.44 4.59
CA ASN A 97 7.09 16.35 3.66
C ASN A 97 5.92 15.35 3.70
N ILE A 98 5.41 14.94 2.54
CA ILE A 98 4.45 13.85 2.41
C ILE A 98 5.01 12.75 1.51
N VAL A 99 5.06 11.53 2.04
CA VAL A 99 5.29 10.31 1.27
C VAL A 99 3.95 9.65 1.01
N PHE A 100 3.52 9.64 -0.25
CA PHE A 100 2.22 9.14 -0.67
C PHE A 100 2.35 7.79 -1.40
N LEU A 101 1.64 6.78 -0.92
CA LEU A 101 1.45 5.52 -1.62
C LEU A 101 0.30 5.67 -2.62
N SER A 102 0.64 5.61 -3.90
CA SER A 102 -0.26 5.75 -5.05
C SER A 102 -0.42 4.41 -5.78
N GLY A 103 -1.45 4.29 -6.62
CA GLY A 103 -1.78 3.11 -7.42
C GLY A 103 -1.31 3.22 -8.87
N ARG A 104 -0.83 2.11 -9.45
CA ARG A 104 -0.37 2.04 -10.84
C ARG A 104 -1.51 1.65 -11.79
N GLY A 105 -1.66 2.44 -12.87
CA GLY A 105 -2.67 2.19 -13.90
C GLY A 105 -4.08 2.70 -13.55
N GLU A 106 -4.16 3.54 -12.52
CA GLU A 106 -5.39 4.12 -11.97
C GLU A 106 -5.44 5.63 -12.28
N PRO A 107 -6.38 6.12 -13.10
CA PRO A 107 -6.50 7.54 -13.41
C PRO A 107 -6.69 8.42 -12.18
N GLU A 108 -7.49 7.96 -11.21
CA GLU A 108 -7.79 8.67 -9.97
C GLU A 108 -6.54 8.84 -9.10
N ALA A 109 -5.67 7.82 -9.07
CA ALA A 109 -4.38 7.89 -8.39
C ALA A 109 -3.48 8.97 -9.01
N VAL A 110 -3.44 9.06 -10.34
CA VAL A 110 -2.67 10.10 -11.05
C VAL A 110 -3.21 11.51 -10.74
N ASP A 111 -4.52 11.66 -10.58
CA ASP A 111 -5.09 12.95 -10.18
C ASP A 111 -4.72 13.31 -8.73
N ALA A 112 -4.78 12.35 -7.80
CA ALA A 112 -4.31 12.55 -6.42
C ALA A 112 -2.81 12.92 -6.35
N GLU A 113 -1.98 12.30 -7.18
CA GLU A 113 -0.56 12.63 -7.33
C GLU A 113 -0.37 14.08 -7.80
N ARG A 114 -1.09 14.51 -8.84
CA ARG A 114 -0.99 15.87 -9.38
C ARG A 114 -1.36 16.92 -8.36
N VAL A 115 -2.40 16.66 -7.56
CA VAL A 115 -2.79 17.58 -6.49
C VAL A 115 -1.66 17.71 -5.46
N LEU A 116 -1.07 16.59 -5.01
CA LEU A 116 0.06 16.65 -4.08
C LEU A 116 1.23 17.44 -4.67
N GLN A 117 1.56 17.20 -5.94
CA GLN A 117 2.64 17.88 -6.65
C GLN A 117 2.41 19.39 -6.82
N ALA A 118 1.16 19.84 -6.75
CA ALA A 118 0.79 21.26 -6.85
C ALA A 118 0.86 22.00 -5.51
N THR A 119 1.07 21.30 -4.39
CA THR A 119 1.26 21.92 -3.06
C THR A 119 2.65 22.53 -2.90
N SER A 120 2.88 23.28 -1.82
CA SER A 120 4.25 23.74 -1.47
C SER A 120 5.05 22.74 -0.64
N LEU A 121 4.45 21.58 -0.31
CA LEU A 121 5.08 20.52 0.46
C LEU A 121 6.20 19.85 -0.35
N ASP A 122 7.24 19.40 0.33
CA ASP A 122 8.07 18.34 -0.24
C ASP A 122 7.23 17.07 -0.38
N TRP A 123 7.46 16.31 -1.44
CA TRP A 123 6.70 15.10 -1.69
C TRP A 123 7.58 13.96 -2.24
N THR A 124 7.19 12.74 -1.93
CA THR A 124 7.64 11.53 -2.63
C THR A 124 6.41 10.69 -2.95
N ILE A 125 6.27 10.28 -4.21
CA ILE A 125 5.18 9.41 -4.65
C ILE A 125 5.75 8.02 -4.90
N ILE A 126 5.16 7.01 -4.26
CA ILE A 126 5.43 5.60 -4.49
C ILE A 126 4.24 5.06 -5.25
N ARG A 127 4.31 5.02 -6.58
CA ARG A 127 3.24 4.49 -7.44
C ARG A 127 3.43 2.98 -7.60
N ALA A 128 2.65 2.20 -6.87
CA ALA A 128 2.89 0.77 -6.72
C ALA A 128 2.01 -0.10 -7.62
N SER A 129 2.58 -1.19 -8.14
CA SER A 129 1.81 -2.32 -8.66
C SER A 129 1.11 -3.09 -7.52
N TRP A 130 0.43 -4.18 -7.86
CA TRP A 130 -0.19 -5.06 -6.85
C TRP A 130 0.83 -5.69 -5.91
N PHE A 131 0.45 -5.99 -4.67
CA PHE A 131 1.41 -6.42 -3.64
C PHE A 131 1.52 -7.93 -3.56
N PHE A 132 2.72 -8.46 -3.29
CA PHE A 132 2.91 -9.86 -2.91
C PHE A 132 2.01 -10.25 -1.71
N GLN A 133 1.87 -9.34 -0.75
CA GLN A 133 1.09 -9.53 0.48
C GLN A 133 -0.42 -9.68 0.24
N ASN A 134 -0.91 -9.41 -0.98
CA ASN A 134 -2.29 -9.76 -1.35
C ASN A 134 -2.55 -11.28 -1.23
N PHE A 135 -1.50 -12.11 -1.34
CA PHE A 135 -1.56 -13.55 -1.17
C PHE A 135 -1.45 -14.05 0.28
N SER A 136 -1.03 -13.20 1.23
CA SER A 136 -0.77 -13.63 2.62
C SER A 136 -1.52 -12.86 3.69
N GLU A 137 -2.14 -11.72 3.38
CA GLU A 137 -2.72 -10.84 4.40
C GLU A 137 -4.22 -10.55 4.21
N ILE A 138 -4.75 -10.69 2.99
CA ILE A 138 -6.15 -10.34 2.70
C ILE A 138 -6.68 -11.07 1.46
N PHE A 139 -6.49 -10.50 0.26
CA PHE A 139 -7.35 -10.74 -0.90
C PHE A 139 -7.47 -12.21 -1.30
N PHE A 140 -6.38 -12.97 -1.26
CA PHE A 140 -6.36 -14.37 -1.68
C PHE A 140 -6.09 -15.34 -0.52
N LEU A 141 -5.90 -14.84 0.70
CA LEU A 141 -5.45 -15.67 1.82
C LEU A 141 -6.49 -16.74 2.17
N ASP A 142 -7.76 -16.37 2.27
CA ASP A 142 -8.82 -17.30 2.67
C ASP A 142 -9.00 -18.44 1.64
N GLU A 143 -8.96 -18.13 0.35
CA GLU A 143 -9.01 -19.11 -0.74
C GLU A 143 -7.77 -20.02 -0.76
N ILE A 144 -6.58 -19.45 -0.55
CA ILE A 144 -5.33 -20.21 -0.42
C ILE A 144 -5.40 -21.18 0.76
N LEU A 145 -5.93 -20.73 1.91
CA LEU A 145 -6.10 -21.55 3.10
C LEU A 145 -7.12 -22.67 2.86
N ALA A 146 -8.23 -22.36 2.19
CA ALA A 146 -9.26 -23.30 1.76
C ALA A 146 -8.75 -24.33 0.72
N GLY A 147 -7.65 -24.02 0.03
CA GLY A 147 -6.97 -24.93 -0.90
C GLY A 147 -7.44 -24.83 -2.34
N ALA A 148 -8.22 -23.80 -2.69
CA ALA A 148 -8.61 -23.52 -4.07
C ALA A 148 -8.85 -22.01 -4.25
N VAL A 149 -8.28 -21.45 -5.31
CA VAL A 149 -8.42 -20.05 -5.72
C VAL A 149 -9.19 -20.00 -7.03
N THR A 150 -10.22 -19.15 -7.10
CA THR A 150 -11.01 -18.94 -8.31
C THR A 150 -10.85 -17.50 -8.77
N LEU A 151 -10.38 -17.29 -10.01
CA LEU A 151 -10.18 -15.96 -10.55
C LEU A 151 -10.71 -15.84 -11.98
N PRO A 152 -10.95 -14.62 -12.49
CA PRO A 152 -11.32 -14.43 -13.89
C PRO A 152 -10.24 -14.93 -14.86
N ASP A 153 -10.66 -15.53 -15.97
CA ASP A 153 -9.78 -15.97 -17.06
C ASP A 153 -9.15 -14.80 -17.85
N SER A 154 -9.67 -13.59 -17.66
CA SER A 154 -9.21 -12.37 -18.32
C SER A 154 -8.02 -11.68 -17.64
N LEU A 155 -7.56 -12.17 -16.48
CA LEU A 155 -6.48 -11.52 -15.72
C LEU A 155 -5.15 -11.69 -16.45
N SER A 156 -4.47 -10.57 -16.70
CA SER A 156 -3.10 -10.58 -17.22
C SER A 156 -2.08 -10.85 -16.11
N PRO A 157 -0.86 -11.33 -16.46
CA PRO A 157 0.26 -11.29 -15.54
C PRO A 157 0.50 -9.89 -14.98
N GLU A 158 0.99 -9.82 -13.75
CA GLU A 158 1.22 -8.55 -13.06
C GLU A 158 2.63 -8.55 -12.45
N PRO A 159 3.41 -7.46 -12.61
CA PRO A 159 4.71 -7.35 -11.95
C PRO A 159 4.53 -6.89 -10.50
N PHE A 160 3.97 -7.80 -9.69
CA PHE A 160 3.68 -7.55 -8.28
C PHE A 160 4.92 -7.04 -7.54
N VAL A 161 4.74 -6.11 -6.60
CA VAL A 161 5.81 -5.54 -5.77
C VAL A 161 5.77 -6.09 -4.34
N ASP A 162 6.92 -6.22 -3.70
CA ASP A 162 6.99 -6.56 -2.28
C ASP A 162 6.62 -5.33 -1.42
N ALA A 163 5.66 -5.46 -0.49
CA ALA A 163 5.34 -4.37 0.44
C ALA A 163 6.53 -4.01 1.34
N GLU A 164 7.51 -4.90 1.50
CA GLU A 164 8.77 -4.58 2.15
C GLU A 164 9.58 -3.53 1.38
N ASP A 165 9.59 -3.58 0.04
CA ASP A 165 10.26 -2.57 -0.79
C ASP A 165 9.55 -1.21 -0.68
N ILE A 166 8.22 -1.20 -0.68
CA ILE A 166 7.43 0.02 -0.47
C ILE A 166 7.77 0.65 0.88
N ALA A 167 7.85 -0.17 1.93
CA ALA A 167 8.15 0.31 3.28
C ALA A 167 9.58 0.85 3.39
N ASP A 168 10.57 0.19 2.78
CA ASP A 168 11.95 0.67 2.74
C ASP A 168 12.04 2.04 2.04
N ILE A 169 11.38 2.20 0.88
CA ILE A 169 11.35 3.47 0.14
C ILE A 169 10.69 4.55 0.97
N ALA A 170 9.57 4.23 1.61
CA ALA A 170 8.85 5.19 2.44
C ALA A 170 9.70 5.67 3.62
N VAL A 171 10.42 4.76 4.29
CA VAL A 171 11.30 5.12 5.42
C VAL A 171 12.45 6.01 4.96
N GLU A 172 13.14 5.69 3.85
CA GLU A 172 14.20 6.56 3.33
C GLU A 172 13.66 7.93 2.90
N ALA A 173 12.47 7.98 2.31
CA ALA A 173 11.82 9.21 1.87
C ALA A 173 11.29 10.08 3.02
N LEU A 174 10.90 9.48 4.14
CA LEU A 174 10.47 10.21 5.34
C LEU A 174 11.65 10.76 6.14
N THR A 175 12.81 10.10 6.07
CA THR A 175 13.95 10.39 6.95
C THR A 175 15.11 11.09 6.25
N THR A 176 15.09 11.21 4.92
CA THR A 176 16.14 11.86 4.13
C THR A 176 15.57 12.83 3.09
N THR A 177 16.42 13.72 2.57
CA THR A 177 16.02 14.71 1.55
C THR A 177 16.18 14.21 0.12
N ARG A 178 16.80 13.04 -0.09
CA ARG A 178 17.14 12.50 -1.43
C ARG A 178 15.91 12.28 -2.31
N HIS A 179 14.77 11.96 -1.71
CA HIS A 179 13.56 11.51 -2.41
C HIS A 179 12.55 12.63 -2.67
N ARG A 180 12.86 13.87 -2.25
CA ARG A 180 11.97 15.02 -2.45
C ARG A 180 11.78 15.29 -3.94
N GLY A 181 10.53 15.50 -4.35
CA GLY A 181 10.13 15.70 -5.73
C GLY A 181 10.26 14.45 -6.62
N GLN A 182 10.39 13.25 -6.02
CA GLN A 182 10.53 12.01 -6.78
C GLN A 182 9.23 11.24 -6.86
N LEU A 183 8.93 10.75 -8.06
CA LEU A 183 7.94 9.72 -8.31
C LEU A 183 8.67 8.42 -8.66
N TYR A 184 8.43 7.38 -7.88
CA TYR A 184 8.92 6.03 -8.14
C TYR A 184 7.75 5.15 -8.54
N GLU A 185 7.72 4.72 -9.80
CA GLU A 185 6.84 3.62 -10.23
C GLU A 185 7.52 2.30 -9.85
N VAL A 186 6.93 1.56 -8.90
CA VAL A 186 7.57 0.41 -8.25
C VAL A 186 6.87 -0.90 -8.61
N THR A 187 7.67 -1.86 -9.05
CA THR A 187 7.24 -3.22 -9.42
C THR A 187 8.24 -4.25 -8.89
N GLY A 188 7.85 -5.52 -8.88
CA GLY A 188 8.79 -6.63 -8.81
C GLY A 188 9.67 -6.75 -10.07
N PRO A 189 10.62 -7.70 -10.08
CA PRO A 189 11.57 -7.86 -11.18
C PRO A 189 10.98 -8.49 -12.45
N GLU A 190 9.80 -9.10 -12.35
CA GLU A 190 9.13 -9.81 -13.44
C GLU A 190 7.61 -9.77 -13.28
N ALA A 191 6.88 -9.89 -14.39
CA ALA A 191 5.43 -10.09 -14.38
C ALA A 191 5.10 -11.58 -14.20
N ILE A 192 4.24 -11.90 -13.24
CA ILE A 192 3.88 -13.28 -12.88
C ILE A 192 2.39 -13.47 -13.09
N SER A 193 1.99 -14.59 -13.69
CA SER A 193 0.57 -14.95 -13.79
C SER A 193 0.02 -15.33 -12.42
N PHE A 194 -1.28 -15.09 -12.17
CA PHE A 194 -1.90 -15.54 -10.91
C PHE A 194 -1.79 -17.05 -10.72
N ALA A 195 -1.91 -17.84 -11.80
CA ALA A 195 -1.70 -19.29 -11.75
C ALA A 195 -0.28 -19.66 -11.30
N ASP A 196 0.75 -18.99 -11.83
CA ASP A 196 2.14 -19.23 -11.44
C ASP A 196 2.40 -18.79 -10.00
N ALA A 197 1.82 -17.66 -9.56
CA ALA A 197 1.92 -17.19 -8.18
C ALA A 197 1.33 -18.22 -7.21
N ILE A 198 0.11 -18.71 -7.47
CA ILE A 198 -0.54 -19.76 -6.67
C ILE A 198 0.28 -21.06 -6.70
N ALA A 199 0.82 -21.45 -7.85
CA ALA A 199 1.67 -22.64 -7.96
C ALA A 199 2.96 -22.52 -7.14
N GLN A 200 3.60 -21.35 -7.11
CA GLN A 200 4.79 -21.11 -6.28
C GLN A 200 4.44 -21.18 -4.79
N ILE A 201 3.31 -20.59 -4.38
CA ILE A 201 2.81 -20.68 -2.99
C ILE A 201 2.50 -22.13 -2.60
N ALA A 202 1.84 -22.90 -3.46
CA ALA A 202 1.54 -24.32 -3.23
C ALA A 202 2.82 -25.13 -2.98
N ARG A 203 3.88 -24.89 -3.76
CA ARG A 203 5.20 -25.51 -3.55
C ARG A 203 5.82 -25.09 -2.21
N GLY A 204 5.75 -23.81 -1.85
CA GLY A 204 6.27 -23.29 -0.58
C GLY A 204 5.54 -23.87 0.64
N ARG A 205 4.23 -24.07 0.54
CA ARG A 205 3.37 -24.70 1.58
C ARG A 205 3.54 -26.22 1.64
N GLY A 206 4.02 -26.86 0.57
CA GLY A 206 4.04 -28.31 0.45
C GLY A 206 2.65 -28.97 0.31
N ARG A 207 1.64 -28.20 -0.12
CA ARG A 207 0.26 -28.68 -0.35
C ARG A 207 -0.28 -28.11 -1.65
N GLU A 208 -1.02 -28.93 -2.41
CA GLU A 208 -1.68 -28.47 -3.62
C GLU A 208 -2.72 -27.39 -3.31
N ILE A 209 -2.83 -26.41 -4.22
CA ILE A 209 -3.87 -25.38 -4.24
C ILE A 209 -4.48 -25.43 -5.63
N GLY A 210 -5.78 -25.68 -5.73
CA GLY A 210 -6.50 -25.64 -6.99
C GLY A 210 -6.52 -24.22 -7.54
N TYR A 211 -6.32 -24.07 -8.85
CA TYR A 211 -6.51 -22.79 -9.54
C TYR A 211 -7.62 -22.96 -10.58
N HIS A 212 -8.70 -22.19 -10.44
CA HIS A 212 -9.85 -22.22 -11.32
C HIS A 212 -10.01 -20.87 -12.01
N SER A 213 -9.96 -20.87 -13.34
CA SER A 213 -10.27 -19.68 -14.13
C SER A 213 -11.73 -19.73 -14.60
N VAL A 214 -12.49 -18.66 -14.37
CA VAL A 214 -13.90 -18.56 -14.81
C VAL A 214 -14.13 -17.26 -15.59
N PRO A 215 -15.17 -17.16 -16.43
CA PRO A 215 -15.53 -15.88 -17.04
C PRO A 215 -15.84 -14.82 -15.97
N MET A 216 -15.50 -13.55 -16.22
CA MET A 216 -15.73 -12.44 -15.29
C MET A 216 -17.17 -12.37 -14.77
N ALA A 217 -18.16 -12.66 -15.62
CA ALA A 217 -19.57 -12.66 -15.23
C ALA A 217 -19.89 -13.76 -14.19
N ALA A 218 -19.28 -14.94 -14.32
CA ALA A 218 -19.42 -16.03 -13.36
C ALA A 218 -18.69 -15.70 -12.04
N TYR A 219 -17.51 -15.08 -12.12
CA TYR A 219 -16.80 -14.59 -10.95
C TYR A 219 -17.63 -13.58 -10.15
N LYS A 220 -18.18 -12.56 -10.83
CA LYS A 220 -19.09 -11.57 -10.21
C LYS A 220 -20.30 -12.24 -9.55
N GLN A 221 -20.90 -13.23 -10.22
CA GLN A 221 -22.03 -13.98 -9.68
C GLN A 221 -21.65 -14.72 -8.40
N GLY A 222 -20.46 -15.32 -8.35
CA GLY A 222 -19.92 -15.95 -7.13
C GLY A 222 -19.74 -14.97 -5.97
N LEU A 223 -19.27 -13.73 -6.23
CA LEU A 223 -19.17 -12.70 -5.20
C LEU A 223 -20.54 -12.27 -4.64
N ILE A 224 -21.57 -12.23 -5.49
CA ILE A 224 -22.96 -11.95 -5.08
C ILE A 224 -23.49 -13.09 -4.20
N GLU A 225 -23.25 -14.34 -4.59
CA GLU A 225 -23.68 -15.53 -3.84
C GLU A 225 -22.95 -15.66 -2.49
N ALA A 226 -21.74 -15.10 -2.39
CA ALA A 226 -21.00 -14.96 -1.14
C ALA A 226 -21.46 -13.78 -0.26
N GLU A 227 -22.54 -13.08 -0.65
CA GLU A 227 -23.14 -11.95 0.08
C GLU A 227 -22.18 -10.79 0.36
N LEU A 228 -21.19 -10.57 -0.51
CA LEU A 228 -20.30 -9.41 -0.39
C LEU A 228 -21.08 -8.10 -0.64
N PRO A 229 -20.71 -6.99 0.04
CA PRO A 229 -21.35 -5.71 -0.18
C PRO A 229 -21.22 -5.24 -1.65
N PRO A 230 -22.27 -4.64 -2.26
CA PRO A 230 -22.26 -4.23 -3.65
C PRO A 230 -21.07 -3.35 -4.04
N GLU A 231 -20.68 -2.41 -3.18
CA GLU A 231 -19.54 -1.53 -3.38
C GLU A 231 -18.20 -2.27 -3.45
N ILE A 232 -18.05 -3.38 -2.70
CA ILE A 232 -16.87 -4.24 -2.75
C ILE A 232 -16.86 -5.04 -4.06
N ILE A 233 -18.02 -5.55 -4.49
CA ILE A 233 -18.15 -6.28 -5.76
C ILE A 233 -17.77 -5.36 -6.93
N GLU A 234 -18.27 -4.13 -6.94
CA GLU A 234 -17.96 -3.13 -7.97
C GLU A 234 -16.47 -2.78 -8.00
N LEU A 235 -15.86 -2.56 -6.84
CA LEU A 235 -14.42 -2.30 -6.73
C LEU A 235 -13.60 -3.48 -7.28
N VAL A 236 -13.90 -4.72 -6.88
CA VAL A 236 -13.18 -5.90 -7.36
C VAL A 236 -13.32 -6.07 -8.87
N VAL A 237 -14.53 -5.90 -9.41
CA VAL A 237 -14.77 -5.97 -10.86
C VAL A 237 -13.97 -4.89 -11.57
N TYR A 238 -13.96 -3.65 -11.08
CA TYR A 238 -13.17 -2.56 -11.65
C TYR A 238 -11.68 -2.87 -11.67
N LEU A 239 -11.12 -3.31 -10.54
CA LEU A 239 -9.70 -3.66 -10.44
C LEU A 239 -9.34 -4.76 -11.44
N PHE A 240 -10.17 -5.79 -11.56
CA PHE A 240 -9.89 -6.92 -12.44
C PHE A 240 -10.11 -6.60 -13.94
N SER A 241 -11.07 -5.73 -14.27
CA SER A 241 -11.36 -5.38 -15.67
C SER A 241 -10.53 -4.20 -16.20
N THR A 242 -10.02 -3.35 -15.31
CA THR A 242 -9.39 -2.07 -15.70
C THR A 242 -7.92 -2.01 -15.30
N VAL A 243 -7.57 -2.47 -14.09
CA VAL A 243 -6.18 -2.38 -13.58
C VAL A 243 -5.36 -3.59 -14.01
N LEU A 244 -5.98 -4.78 -14.07
CA LEU A 244 -5.33 -6.05 -14.44
C LEU A 244 -5.61 -6.50 -15.90
N ASP A 245 -5.92 -5.54 -16.78
CA ASP A 245 -6.18 -5.77 -18.22
C ASP A 245 -4.92 -5.96 -19.08
N GLY A 246 -3.74 -5.91 -18.45
CA GLY A 246 -2.44 -6.04 -19.10
C GLY A 246 -1.73 -4.71 -19.39
N ARG A 247 -2.38 -3.55 -19.18
CA ARG A 247 -1.72 -2.24 -19.33
C ARG A 247 -0.49 -2.06 -18.43
N ASN A 248 -0.48 -2.75 -17.29
CA ASN A 248 0.56 -2.67 -16.27
C ASN A 248 1.65 -3.76 -16.42
N LEU A 249 1.65 -4.54 -17.51
CA LEU A 249 2.63 -5.63 -17.74
C LEU A 249 4.11 -5.20 -17.68
N PRO A 250 4.53 -4.04 -18.23
CA PRO A 250 5.94 -3.68 -18.22
C PRO A 250 6.48 -3.54 -16.79
N VAL A 251 7.65 -4.10 -16.52
CA VAL A 251 8.38 -3.88 -15.25
C VAL A 251 8.95 -2.45 -15.19
N ALA A 252 9.03 -1.88 -14.00
CA ALA A 252 9.61 -0.57 -13.74
C ALA A 252 10.87 -0.69 -12.87
N ASP A 253 11.67 0.38 -12.83
CA ASP A 253 12.95 0.44 -12.11
C ASP A 253 12.89 1.26 -10.81
N GLY A 254 11.68 1.63 -10.35
CA GLY A 254 11.51 2.57 -9.24
C GLY A 254 12.16 2.11 -7.94
N VAL A 255 12.14 0.81 -7.64
CA VAL A 255 12.80 0.25 -6.45
C VAL A 255 14.31 0.42 -6.55
N GLN A 256 14.91 0.13 -7.70
CA GLN A 256 16.33 0.30 -7.97
C GLN A 256 16.75 1.77 -7.87
N ARG A 257 15.96 2.69 -8.45
CA ARG A 257 16.27 4.13 -8.39
C ARG A 257 16.17 4.67 -6.97
N ALA A 258 15.18 4.21 -6.20
CA ALA A 258 14.99 4.64 -4.83
C ALA A 258 16.08 4.09 -3.90
N LEU A 259 16.21 2.76 -3.84
CA LEU A 259 17.02 2.05 -2.82
C LEU A 259 18.43 1.67 -3.27
N GLY A 260 18.74 1.76 -4.58
CA GLY A 260 20.04 1.33 -5.12
C GLY A 260 20.25 -0.19 -5.14
N ARG A 261 19.19 -0.98 -4.96
CA ARG A 261 19.20 -2.46 -5.01
C ARG A 261 18.04 -2.97 -5.87
N ALA A 262 18.13 -4.23 -6.32
CA ALA A 262 17.02 -4.88 -7.02
C ALA A 262 15.78 -5.03 -6.12
N PRO A 263 14.56 -5.04 -6.69
CA PRO A 263 13.33 -5.36 -5.97
C PRO A 263 13.34 -6.80 -5.48
N GLY A 264 12.57 -7.06 -4.43
CA GLY A 264 12.30 -8.42 -3.97
C GLY A 264 11.65 -9.24 -5.09
N ASN A 265 12.08 -10.50 -5.24
CA ASN A 265 11.43 -11.44 -6.13
C ASN A 265 10.37 -12.27 -5.38
N PHE A 266 9.43 -12.84 -6.14
CA PHE A 266 8.31 -13.57 -5.55
C PHE A 266 8.73 -14.87 -4.86
N ALA A 267 9.79 -15.53 -5.34
CA ALA A 267 10.28 -16.77 -4.74
C ALA A 267 10.83 -16.55 -3.31
N ASP A 268 11.58 -15.48 -3.10
CA ASP A 268 12.09 -15.09 -1.79
C ASP A 268 10.95 -14.70 -0.84
N TYR A 269 9.94 -13.99 -1.37
CA TYR A 269 8.71 -13.72 -0.62
C TYR A 269 8.01 -15.01 -0.21
N VAL A 270 7.78 -15.96 -1.13
CA VAL A 270 7.16 -17.25 -0.83
C VAL A 270 7.93 -18.01 0.24
N ALA A 271 9.26 -18.07 0.12
CA ALA A 271 10.10 -18.76 1.10
C ALA A 271 10.00 -18.13 2.50
N ARG A 272 10.12 -16.79 2.60
CA ARG A 272 10.01 -16.08 3.88
C ARG A 272 8.61 -16.25 4.50
N THR A 273 7.58 -16.13 3.67
CA THR A 273 6.18 -16.11 4.11
C THR A 273 5.72 -17.50 4.52
N ALA A 274 6.09 -18.55 3.78
CA ALA A 274 5.81 -19.94 4.15
C ALA A 274 6.44 -20.29 5.51
N ALA A 275 7.66 -19.80 5.80
CA ALA A 275 8.33 -20.03 7.09
C ALA A 275 7.58 -19.42 8.30
N THR A 276 6.66 -18.48 8.08
CA THR A 276 5.82 -17.92 9.16
C THR A 276 4.63 -18.80 9.52
N GLY A 277 4.29 -19.79 8.69
CA GLY A 277 3.11 -20.62 8.86
C GLY A 277 1.79 -19.95 8.42
N VAL A 278 1.82 -18.76 7.82
CA VAL A 278 0.59 -18.02 7.45
C VAL A 278 -0.31 -18.79 6.46
N TRP A 279 0.26 -19.66 5.63
CA TRP A 279 -0.49 -20.51 4.70
C TRP A 279 -0.79 -21.91 5.26
N GLU A 280 -0.43 -22.20 6.50
CA GLU A 280 -0.82 -23.45 7.15
C GLU A 280 -2.29 -23.35 7.57
N ALA A 281 -3.10 -24.36 7.22
CA ALA A 281 -4.46 -24.43 7.72
C ALA A 281 -4.39 -24.66 9.24
N LYS A 282 -5.14 -23.88 10.02
CA LYS A 282 -5.32 -24.13 11.46
C LYS A 282 -6.01 -25.46 11.71
#